data_AF-A0A0V0Z096-F1
#
_entry.id   AF-A0A0V0Z096-F1
#
_cell.length_a   1.000
_cell.length_b   1.000
_cell.length_c   1.000
_cell.angle_alpha   90.00
_cell.angle_beta   90.00
_cell.angle_gamma   90.00
#
_symmetry.space_group_name_H-M   'P 1'
#
loop_
_entity.id
_entity.type
_entity.pdbx_description
1 polymer ?
#
loop_
_entity_poly.entity_id
_entity_poly.type
_entity_poly.pdbx_seq_one_letter_code
_entity_poly.pdbx_strand_id
1 'polypeptide(L)'
;TKSNGKGIIVIRTAVGQNDGAWIVHTVPGFPKAKTGYSWPASETAKGHLLICMTIAKTQINAIAASLFRAEPFVYYNDIPETETTGMPDFKKLAEGQIPTTPPSTIIRSIRLTGAGTVPVHIYSKSAKSRYGKQVKTFLII
;
A
#
# COMPACT_ATOMS: atom_id res chain seq x y z
N THR A 1 -4.48 14.22 5.64
CA THR A 1 -5.42 13.54 4.71
C THR A 1 -6.51 12.82 5.51
N LYS A 2 -7.76 12.76 5.01
CA LYS A 2 -8.94 12.22 5.72
C LYS A 2 -9.18 10.70 5.52
N SER A 3 -8.21 9.97 4.95
CA SER A 3 -8.28 8.50 4.81
C SER A 3 -8.10 7.83 6.17
N ASN A 4 -8.93 6.83 6.46
CA ASN A 4 -8.84 6.05 7.70
C ASN A 4 -7.69 5.04 7.64
N GLY A 5 -7.40 4.49 6.46
CA GLY A 5 -6.28 3.56 6.23
C GLY A 5 -5.05 4.27 5.64
N LYS A 6 -3.88 3.83 6.09
CA LYS A 6 -2.54 4.26 5.67
C LYS A 6 -1.68 3.04 5.45
N GLY A 7 -0.58 3.18 4.73
CA GLY A 7 0.34 2.08 4.54
C GLY A 7 1.74 2.48 4.12
N ILE A 8 2.64 1.51 4.21
CA ILE A 8 4.07 1.64 3.93
C ILE A 8 4.46 0.40 3.12
N ILE A 9 5.16 0.59 2.01
CA ILE A 9 5.81 -0.50 1.28
C ILE A 9 7.30 -0.33 1.47
N VAL A 10 7.96 -1.38 1.95
CA VAL A 10 9.41 -1.45 2.13
C VAL A 10 9.93 -2.57 1.24
N ILE A 11 11.01 -2.30 0.51
CA ILE A 11 11.64 -3.26 -0.39
C ILE A 11 13.12 -3.37 -0.08
N ARG A 12 13.67 -4.58 -0.16
CA ARG A 12 15.10 -4.79 0.09
C ARG A 12 15.89 -4.60 -1.20
N THR A 13 16.52 -3.45 -1.41
CA THR A 13 17.18 -3.06 -2.68
C THR A 13 18.49 -3.80 -3.02
N ALA A 14 18.95 -4.73 -2.19
CA ALA A 14 20.15 -5.52 -2.49
C ALA A 14 19.93 -6.44 -3.71
N VAL A 15 20.96 -6.56 -4.55
CA VAL A 15 20.92 -7.37 -5.79
C VAL A 15 20.56 -8.82 -5.47
N GLY A 16 19.64 -9.38 -6.27
CA GLY A 16 19.17 -10.76 -6.13
C GLY A 16 18.22 -11.01 -4.95
N GLN A 17 17.89 -9.99 -4.15
CA GLN A 17 16.94 -10.13 -3.05
C GLN A 17 15.50 -9.90 -3.52
N ASN A 18 14.60 -10.77 -3.07
CA ASN A 18 13.17 -10.73 -3.40
C ASN A 18 12.31 -10.39 -2.17
N ASP A 19 12.89 -9.78 -1.14
CA ASP A 19 12.18 -9.49 0.11
C ASP A 19 11.52 -8.11 0.10
N GLY A 20 10.33 -8.04 0.68
CA GLY A 20 9.64 -6.79 1.00
C GLY A 20 8.67 -6.95 2.17
N ALA A 21 8.21 -5.82 2.67
CA ALA A 21 7.18 -5.74 3.70
C ALA A 21 6.11 -4.73 3.28
N TRP A 22 4.85 -5.07 3.50
CA TRP A 22 3.73 -4.15 3.35
C TRP A 22 3.04 -3.99 4.69
N ILE A 23 3.02 -2.76 5.18
CA ILE A 23 2.39 -2.39 6.44
C ILE A 23 1.13 -1.61 6.14
N VAL A 24 0.03 -1.96 6.79
CA VAL A 24 -1.24 -1.24 6.72
C VAL A 24 -1.65 -0.87 8.13
N HIS A 25 -2.01 0.39 8.34
CA HIS A 25 -2.34 0.89 9.67
C HIS A 25 -3.34 2.04 9.68
N THR A 26 -3.89 2.35 10.85
CA THR A 26 -4.79 3.50 11.05
C THR A 26 -4.12 4.72 11.71
N VAL A 27 -2.95 4.55 12.32
CA VAL A 27 -2.21 5.57 13.09
C VAL A 27 -1.94 6.85 12.28
N PRO A 28 -2.53 8.01 12.62
CA PRO A 28 -2.21 9.30 12.02
C PRO A 28 -0.76 9.73 12.24
N GLY A 29 -0.11 10.27 11.21
CA GLY A 29 1.26 10.82 11.33
C GLY A 29 2.38 9.79 11.50
N PHE A 30 2.06 8.50 11.45
CA PHE A 30 3.02 7.40 11.53
C PHE A 30 3.26 6.76 10.15
N PRO A 31 4.49 6.33 9.84
CA PRO A 31 5.73 6.85 10.40
C PRO A 31 5.88 8.31 9.94
N LYS A 32 6.66 9.10 10.70
CA LYS A 32 6.97 10.45 10.26
C LYS A 32 8.01 10.36 9.13
N ALA A 33 7.64 10.88 7.95
CA ALA A 33 8.47 10.81 6.75
C ALA A 33 9.87 11.40 6.99
N LYS A 34 10.90 10.79 6.39
CA LYS A 34 12.32 11.21 6.49
C LYS A 34 12.88 11.26 7.92
N THR A 35 12.13 10.79 8.91
CA THR A 35 12.60 10.60 10.28
C THR A 35 12.57 9.12 10.59
N GLY A 36 13.45 8.67 11.48
CA GLY A 36 13.40 7.30 11.97
C GLY A 36 12.06 6.95 12.62
N TYR A 37 11.93 5.71 13.08
CA TYR A 37 10.74 5.27 13.81
C TYR A 37 10.40 6.24 14.96
N SER A 38 9.18 6.77 14.94
CA SER A 38 8.67 7.65 16.00
C SER A 38 7.17 7.40 16.17
N TRP A 39 6.78 6.99 17.37
CA TRP A 39 5.38 6.81 17.74
C TRP A 39 4.77 8.15 18.19
N PRO A 40 3.61 8.59 17.64
CA PRO A 40 2.99 9.82 18.09
C PRO A 40 2.34 9.63 19.48
N ALA A 41 2.81 10.36 20.49
CA ALA A 41 2.33 10.20 21.87
C ALA A 41 0.80 10.36 22.01
N SER A 42 0.17 11.23 21.20
CA SER A 42 -1.29 11.46 21.16
C SER A 42 -2.11 10.25 20.73
N GLU A 43 -1.48 9.26 20.09
CA GLU A 43 -2.14 8.05 19.60
C GLU A 43 -2.05 6.88 20.59
N THR A 44 -1.30 7.03 21.70
CA THR A 44 -1.14 5.97 22.71
C THR A 44 -2.43 5.61 23.43
N ALA A 45 -3.28 6.61 23.69
CA ALA A 45 -4.58 6.40 24.36
C ALA A 45 -5.69 5.94 23.39
N LYS A 46 -5.38 5.71 22.11
CA LYS A 46 -6.35 5.40 21.05
C LYS A 46 -6.13 3.98 20.52
N GLY A 47 -7.22 3.31 20.16
CA GLY A 47 -7.16 2.01 19.50
C GLY A 47 -6.70 2.15 18.05
N HIS A 48 -5.64 1.43 17.69
CA HIS A 48 -5.13 1.37 16.31
C HIS A 48 -4.95 -0.06 15.83
N LEU A 49 -5.15 -0.25 14.52
CA LEU A 49 -4.82 -1.49 13.83
C LEU A 49 -3.50 -1.29 13.09
N LEU A 50 -2.59 -2.24 13.24
CA LEU A 50 -1.34 -2.34 12.48
C LEU A 50 -1.20 -3.78 12.01
N ILE A 51 -1.00 -3.97 10.71
CA ILE A 51 -0.76 -5.28 10.11
C ILE A 51 0.51 -5.18 9.28
N CYS A 52 1.45 -6.07 9.53
CA CYS A 52 2.67 -6.21 8.75
C CYS A 52 2.63 -7.52 7.98
N MET A 53 2.83 -7.44 6.67
CA MET A 53 2.84 -8.59 5.77
C MET A 53 4.20 -8.68 5.11
N THR A 54 4.89 -9.80 5.28
CA THR A 54 6.09 -10.12 4.51
C THR A 54 5.67 -10.58 3.12
N ILE A 55 6.22 -9.96 2.09
CA ILE A 55 5.85 -10.18 0.69
C ILE A 55 7.08 -10.39 -0.16
N ALA A 56 6.89 -11.05 -1.29
CA ALA A 56 7.92 -11.11 -2.33
C ALA A 56 7.89 -9.82 -3.17
N LYS A 57 9.05 -9.27 -3.57
CA LYS A 57 9.11 -8.12 -4.48
C LYS A 57 8.34 -8.38 -5.78
N THR A 58 8.38 -9.60 -6.29
CA THR A 58 7.63 -10.01 -7.49
C THR A 58 6.12 -9.80 -7.40
N GLN A 59 5.57 -9.66 -6.19
CA GLN A 59 4.14 -9.42 -5.97
C GLN A 59 3.79 -7.94 -5.79
N ILE A 60 4.78 -7.06 -5.69
CA ILE A 60 4.56 -5.63 -5.45
C ILE A 60 3.77 -4.99 -6.58
N ASN A 61 4.01 -5.37 -7.84
CA ASN A 61 3.23 -4.82 -8.94
C ASN A 61 1.72 -5.14 -8.79
N ALA A 62 1.38 -6.32 -8.26
CA ALA A 62 -0.02 -6.68 -8.02
C ALA A 62 -0.64 -5.85 -6.88
N ILE A 63 0.11 -5.61 -5.80
CA ILE A 63 -0.30 -4.71 -4.71
C ILE A 63 -0.47 -3.30 -5.24
N ALA A 64 0.50 -2.82 -6.04
CA ALA A 64 0.50 -1.49 -6.60
C ALA A 64 -0.67 -1.27 -7.56
N ALA A 65 -1.07 -2.26 -8.35
CA ALA A 65 -2.26 -2.16 -9.20
C ALA A 65 -3.54 -1.89 -8.38
N SER A 66 -3.70 -2.57 -7.24
CA SER A 66 -4.80 -2.35 -6.31
C SER A 66 -4.73 -0.97 -5.66
N LEU A 67 -3.55 -0.60 -5.15
CA LEU A 67 -3.33 0.71 -4.54
C LEU A 67 -3.57 1.83 -5.56
N PHE A 68 -3.01 1.75 -6.76
CA PHE A 68 -3.22 2.71 -7.84
C PHE A 68 -4.71 2.94 -8.11
N ARG A 69 -5.54 1.87 -8.11
CA ARG A 69 -7.00 1.98 -8.23
C ARG A 69 -7.66 2.71 -7.06
N ALA A 70 -7.13 2.55 -5.85
CA ALA A 70 -7.63 3.21 -4.64
C ALA A 70 -7.26 4.69 -4.55
N GLU A 71 -6.47 5.22 -5.51
CA GLU A 71 -6.06 6.63 -5.58
C GLU A 71 -5.45 7.15 -4.25
N PRO A 72 -4.47 6.46 -3.65
CA PRO A 72 -3.87 6.86 -2.39
C PRO A 72 -3.04 8.12 -2.58
N PHE A 73 -2.94 8.89 -1.50
CA PHE A 73 -2.00 10.00 -1.43
C PHE A 73 -0.62 9.49 -1.02
N VAL A 74 0.34 9.49 -1.95
CA VAL A 74 1.74 9.16 -1.69
C VAL A 74 2.43 10.39 -1.09
N TYR A 75 2.72 10.34 0.21
CA TYR A 75 3.31 11.47 0.95
C TYR A 75 4.85 11.46 0.91
N TYR A 76 5.47 10.30 0.69
CA TYR A 76 6.91 10.13 0.59
C TYR A 76 7.21 8.85 -0.21
N ASN A 77 8.22 8.94 -1.07
CA ASN A 77 8.72 7.84 -1.88
C ASN A 77 10.24 8.01 -2.01
N ASP A 78 10.98 6.93 -1.78
CA ASP A 78 12.44 6.84 -1.91
C ASP A 78 12.84 5.52 -2.57
N ILE A 79 11.98 5.02 -3.47
CA ILE A 79 12.22 3.80 -4.23
C ILE A 79 13.05 4.15 -5.46
N PRO A 80 14.25 3.55 -5.62
CA PRO A 80 15.06 3.74 -6.83
C PRO A 80 14.30 3.28 -8.08
N GLU A 81 14.48 3.98 -9.21
CA GLU A 81 13.79 3.63 -10.47
C GLU A 81 14.10 2.19 -10.92
N THR A 82 15.30 1.68 -10.62
CA THR A 82 15.72 0.31 -10.90
C THR A 82 14.80 -0.74 -10.27
N GLU A 83 14.21 -0.46 -9.11
CA GLU A 83 13.28 -1.37 -8.43
C GLU A 83 11.87 -1.35 -9.02
N THR A 84 11.54 -0.31 -9.81
CA THR A 84 10.27 -0.21 -10.54
C THR A 84 10.36 -0.75 -11.97
N THR A 85 11.56 -1.13 -12.41
CA THR A 85 11.79 -1.67 -13.76
C THR A 85 11.02 -2.97 -13.94
N GLY A 86 10.17 -3.04 -14.97
CA GLY A 86 9.28 -4.17 -15.20
C GLY A 86 8.03 -4.22 -14.30
N MET A 87 7.80 -3.21 -13.44
CA MET A 87 6.63 -3.08 -12.58
C MET A 87 5.81 -1.83 -12.95
N PRO A 88 5.01 -1.87 -14.03
CA PRO A 88 4.35 -0.68 -14.58
C PRO A 88 3.35 -0.03 -13.62
N ASP A 89 2.61 -0.81 -12.82
CA ASP A 89 1.64 -0.26 -11.87
C ASP A 89 2.35 0.33 -10.65
N PHE A 90 3.48 -0.25 -10.25
CA PHE A 90 4.31 0.29 -9.18
C PHE A 90 4.96 1.61 -9.59
N LYS A 91 5.46 1.71 -10.83
CA LYS A 91 5.98 2.96 -11.39
C LYS A 91 4.90 4.06 -11.40
N LYS A 92 3.70 3.77 -11.92
CA LYS A 92 2.57 4.72 -11.91
C LYS A 92 2.21 5.18 -10.50
N LEU A 93 2.17 4.26 -9.53
CA LEU A 93 1.89 4.58 -8.14
C LEU A 93 2.98 5.47 -7.53
N ALA A 94 4.25 5.12 -7.76
CA ALA A 94 5.42 5.86 -7.27
C ALA A 94 5.49 7.30 -7.83
N GLU A 95 5.03 7.50 -9.07
CA GLU A 95 4.92 8.79 -9.75
C GLU A 95 3.64 9.56 -9.38
N GLY A 96 2.75 8.98 -8.59
CA GLY A 96 1.49 9.63 -8.19
C GLY A 96 0.49 9.82 -9.33
N GLN A 97 0.58 9.00 -10.38
CA GLN A 97 -0.40 9.02 -11.47
C GLN A 97 -1.79 8.62 -10.95
N ILE A 98 -2.85 9.00 -11.67
CA ILE A 98 -4.23 8.67 -11.31
C ILE A 98 -4.83 7.78 -12.40
N PRO A 99 -5.52 6.68 -12.06
CA PRO A 99 -6.23 5.85 -13.03
C PRO A 99 -7.28 6.68 -13.78
N THR A 100 -7.10 6.82 -15.10
CA THR A 100 -8.03 7.55 -15.98
C THR A 100 -9.11 6.66 -16.59
N THR A 101 -8.91 5.36 -16.61
CA THR A 101 -9.79 4.39 -17.27
C THR A 101 -10.43 3.40 -16.28
N PRO A 102 -11.62 2.85 -16.61
CA PRO A 102 -12.23 1.74 -15.88
C PRO A 102 -11.38 0.44 -15.98
N PRO A 103 -11.58 -0.55 -15.10
CA PRO A 103 -12.70 -0.75 -14.16
C PRO A 103 -12.60 0.03 -12.85
N SER A 104 -13.74 0.44 -12.27
CA SER A 104 -13.78 1.26 -11.04
C SER A 104 -13.45 0.53 -9.73
N THR A 105 -13.45 -0.80 -9.80
CA THR A 105 -13.13 -1.72 -8.70
C THR A 105 -12.16 -2.77 -9.24
N ILE A 106 -11.23 -3.21 -8.41
CA ILE A 106 -10.32 -4.32 -8.70
C ILE A 106 -10.16 -5.22 -7.48
N ILE A 107 -9.98 -6.50 -7.74
CA ILE A 107 -9.61 -7.51 -6.73
C ILE A 107 -8.32 -8.15 -7.20
N ARG A 108 -7.32 -8.21 -6.33
CA ARG A 108 -6.05 -8.91 -6.59
C ARG A 108 -5.76 -9.85 -5.44
N SER A 109 -5.00 -10.89 -5.73
CA SER A 109 -4.56 -11.86 -4.72
C SER A 109 -3.05 -11.88 -4.69
N ILE A 110 -2.49 -11.89 -3.48
CA ILE A 110 -1.07 -12.12 -3.23
C ILE A 110 -0.92 -13.30 -2.28
N ARG A 111 0.30 -13.75 -2.09
CA ARG A 111 0.71 -14.78 -1.15
C ARG A 111 1.79 -14.22 -0.24
N LEU A 112 1.63 -14.36 1.05
CA LEU A 112 2.68 -13.94 1.99
C LEU A 112 3.89 -14.87 1.87
N THR A 113 5.08 -14.32 2.12
CA THR A 113 6.32 -15.10 2.22
C THR A 113 6.51 -15.54 3.68
N GLY A 114 6.97 -16.77 3.90
CA GLY A 114 7.20 -17.33 5.24
C GLY A 114 6.73 -18.77 5.39
N ALA A 115 6.65 -19.23 6.65
CA ALA A 115 6.15 -20.55 6.99
C ALA A 115 4.63 -20.62 6.80
N GLY A 116 4.21 -21.33 5.75
CA GLY A 116 2.80 -21.38 5.33
C GLY A 116 2.49 -20.26 4.33
N THR A 117 2.13 -20.65 3.12
CA THR A 117 1.71 -19.71 2.08
C THR A 117 0.30 -19.22 2.37
N VAL A 118 0.17 -18.05 3.01
CA VAL A 118 -1.14 -17.44 3.31
C VAL A 118 -1.60 -16.60 2.11
N PRO A 119 -2.74 -16.92 1.46
CA PRO A 119 -3.30 -16.06 0.43
C PRO A 119 -3.94 -14.82 1.07
N VAL A 120 -3.78 -13.66 0.43
CA VAL A 120 -4.40 -12.40 0.83
C VAL A 120 -5.12 -11.80 -0.37
N HIS A 121 -6.36 -11.39 -0.18
CA HIS A 121 -7.16 -10.71 -1.18
C HIS A 121 -7.19 -9.20 -0.92
N ILE A 122 -6.94 -8.42 -1.95
CA ILE A 122 -6.87 -6.96 -1.90
C ILE A 122 -8.01 -6.42 -2.73
N TYR A 123 -8.98 -5.83 -2.05
CA TYR A 123 -10.12 -5.16 -2.65
C TYR A 123 -9.83 -3.66 -2.78
N SER A 124 -10.09 -3.08 -3.94
CA SER A 124 -9.84 -1.65 -4.16
C SER A 124 -10.90 -1.02 -5.04
N LYS A 125 -11.34 0.17 -4.67
CA LYS A 125 -12.40 0.95 -5.33
C LYS A 125 -11.93 2.39 -5.49
N SER A 126 -12.13 2.97 -6.67
CA SER A 126 -11.81 4.39 -6.89
C SER A 126 -12.82 5.33 -6.25
N ALA A 127 -12.38 6.54 -5.92
CA ALA A 127 -13.21 7.62 -5.41
C ALA A 127 -14.39 7.99 -6.34
N LYS A 128 -14.23 7.81 -7.66
CA LYS A 128 -15.23 8.17 -8.68
C LYS A 128 -16.35 7.15 -8.90
N SER A 129 -16.37 6.02 -8.18
CA SER A 129 -17.44 5.02 -8.32
C SER A 129 -18.73 5.54 -7.68
N ARG A 130 -19.55 6.21 -8.50
CA ARG A 130 -20.82 6.89 -8.18
C ARG A 130 -21.90 5.89 -7.71
N TYR A 131 -21.99 5.67 -6.41
CA TYR A 131 -23.25 5.52 -5.66
C TYR A 131 -23.00 6.12 -4.27
N GLY A 132 -23.90 7.02 -3.84
CA GLY A 132 -23.70 7.98 -2.76
C GLY A 132 -23.12 7.40 -1.48
N LYS A 133 -21.85 7.72 -1.22
CA LYS A 133 -21.11 7.86 0.04
C LYS A 133 -19.63 7.69 -0.32
N GLN A 134 -18.77 8.60 0.12
CA GLN A 134 -17.32 8.44 0.01
C GLN A 134 -16.92 7.15 0.73
N VAL A 135 -16.81 6.04 0.01
CA VAL A 135 -16.28 4.80 0.57
C VAL A 135 -14.77 5.04 0.68
N LYS A 136 -14.36 5.55 1.84
CA LYS A 136 -12.98 5.59 2.28
C LYS A 136 -12.39 4.21 2.06
N THR A 137 -11.21 4.13 1.46
CA THR A 137 -10.47 2.90 1.19
C THR A 137 -10.55 1.94 2.39
N PHE A 138 -11.37 0.88 2.24
CA PHE A 138 -11.38 -0.25 3.15
C PHE A 138 -10.50 -1.31 2.50
N LEU A 139 -9.33 -1.56 3.10
CA LEU A 139 -8.66 -2.84 2.91
C LEU A 139 -9.45 -3.83 3.78
N ILE A 140 -10.33 -4.61 3.15
CA ILE A 140 -10.90 -5.80 3.78
C ILE A 140 -9.86 -6.90 3.56
N ILE A 141 -9.41 -7.51 4.66
CA ILE A 141 -8.51 -8.66 4.70
C ILE A 141 -9.37 -9.91 4.58
#